data_AF-A0A0C4FC07-F1
#
_entry.id   AF-A0A0C4FC07-F1
#
_cell.length_a   1.000
_cell.length_b   1.000
_cell.length_c   1.000
_cell.angle_alpha   90.00
_cell.angle_beta   90.00
_cell.angle_gamma   90.00
#
_symmetry.space_group_name_H-M   'P 1'
#
loop_
_entity.id
_entity.type
_entity.pdbx_description
1 polymer ?
#
loop_
_entity_poly.entity_id
_entity_poly.type
_entity_poly.pdbx_seq_one_letter_code
_entity_poly.pdbx_strand_id
1 'polypeptide(L)'
;GQNNGKKQMAVRIVTPAFEIIHLLTDQNPIQILVDAINNTGPQEDSTCVGSQGTSPKDEIELCSELALVERVAEAAGAHSAVACNHWAMGGKGVIDLAKALIAACKGPSNKTFKFLYELDQPLKAKIEKIAVEMYGAQGVCYSKEAE
;
A
#
# COMPACT_ATOMS: atom_id res chain seq x y z
N GLY A 1 -8.90 -3.65 -22.71
CA GLY A 1 -8.31 -2.61 -21.84
C GLY A 1 -7.06 -3.17 -21.16
N GLN A 2 -6.06 -2.33 -20.91
CA GLN A 2 -4.72 -2.67 -20.38
C GLN A 2 -4.68 -3.42 -19.03
N ASN A 3 -5.83 -3.73 -18.43
CA ASN A 3 -5.95 -4.41 -17.14
C ASN A 3 -6.61 -5.80 -17.21
N ASN A 4 -7.06 -6.25 -18.40
CA ASN A 4 -7.60 -7.60 -18.56
C ASN A 4 -6.48 -8.63 -18.31
N GLY A 5 -6.70 -9.56 -17.39
CA GLY A 5 -5.72 -10.60 -16.99
C GLY A 5 -4.92 -10.28 -15.71
N LYS A 6 -4.68 -9.00 -15.40
CA LYS A 6 -3.95 -8.61 -14.17
C LYS A 6 -4.69 -9.01 -12.90
N LYS A 7 -6.03 -8.97 -12.91
CA LYS A 7 -6.86 -9.44 -11.79
C LYS A 7 -6.61 -10.92 -11.48
N GLN A 8 -6.52 -11.77 -12.50
CA GLN A 8 -6.24 -13.19 -12.29
C GLN A 8 -4.81 -13.43 -11.81
N MET A 9 -3.85 -12.62 -12.29
CA MET A 9 -2.47 -12.68 -11.82
C MET A 9 -2.37 -12.30 -10.33
N ALA A 10 -3.08 -11.25 -9.89
CA ALA A 10 -3.13 -10.87 -8.48
C ALA A 10 -3.75 -11.98 -7.62
N VAL A 11 -4.89 -12.55 -8.04
CA VAL A 11 -5.54 -13.66 -7.32
C VAL A 11 -4.59 -14.85 -7.19
N ARG A 12 -3.84 -15.18 -8.25
CA ARG A 12 -2.86 -16.27 -8.23
C ARG A 12 -1.74 -16.07 -7.22
N ILE A 13 -1.35 -14.83 -6.94
CA ILE A 13 -0.32 -14.52 -5.93
C ILE A 13 -0.92 -14.54 -4.52
N VAL A 14 -2.10 -13.94 -4.35
CA VAL A 14 -2.71 -13.73 -3.02
C VAL A 14 -3.23 -15.03 -2.41
N THR A 15 -3.86 -15.91 -3.18
CA THR A 15 -4.41 -17.17 -2.66
C THR A 15 -3.35 -18.04 -1.94
N PRO A 16 -2.21 -18.39 -2.56
CA PRO A 16 -1.18 -19.16 -1.87
C PRO A 16 -0.50 -18.38 -0.74
N ALA A 17 -0.47 -17.05 -0.78
CA ALA A 17 0.04 -16.24 0.32
C ALA A 17 -0.81 -16.45 1.59
N PHE A 18 -2.13 -16.41 1.42
CA PHE A 18 -3.08 -16.58 2.52
C PHE A 18 -3.07 -17.99 3.08
N GLU A 19 -2.90 -19.01 2.22
CA GLU A 19 -2.70 -20.39 2.67
C GLU A 19 -1.45 -20.52 3.54
N ILE A 20 -0.32 -19.96 3.11
CA ILE A 20 0.93 -19.98 3.88
C ILE A 20 0.75 -19.23 5.22
N ILE A 21 0.09 -18.07 5.22
CA ILE A 21 -0.17 -17.29 6.42
C ILE A 21 -1.03 -18.10 7.41
N HIS A 22 -2.10 -18.72 6.92
CA HIS A 22 -2.98 -19.55 7.75
C HIS A 22 -2.21 -20.71 8.39
N LEU A 23 -1.38 -21.41 7.61
CA LEU A 23 -0.56 -22.52 8.10
C LEU A 23 0.53 -22.10 9.09
N LEU A 24 1.05 -20.87 9.01
CA LEU A 24 2.12 -20.39 9.89
C LEU A 24 1.63 -19.75 11.18
N THR A 25 0.43 -19.18 11.18
CA THR A 25 -0.08 -18.35 12.28
C THR A 25 -1.33 -18.93 12.95
N ASP A 26 -1.97 -19.94 12.35
CA ASP A 26 -3.26 -20.50 12.75
C ASP A 26 -4.38 -19.45 12.91
N GLN A 27 -4.20 -18.26 12.33
CA GLN A 27 -5.17 -17.17 12.35
C GLN A 27 -5.84 -16.99 10.99
N ASN A 28 -6.91 -16.20 10.98
CA ASN A 28 -7.59 -15.83 9.75
C ASN A 28 -6.67 -14.90 8.93
N PRO A 29 -6.27 -15.28 7.70
CA PRO A 29 -5.38 -14.47 6.89
C PRO A 29 -5.98 -13.11 6.50
N ILE A 30 -7.32 -12.99 6.46
CA ILE A 30 -7.99 -11.70 6.21
C ILE A 30 -7.76 -10.75 7.39
N GLN A 31 -7.81 -11.25 8.62
CA GLN A 31 -7.58 -10.41 9.81
C GLN A 31 -6.13 -9.93 9.85
N ILE A 32 -5.18 -10.82 9.55
CA ILE A 32 -3.75 -10.47 9.43
C ILE A 32 -3.54 -9.40 8.36
N LEU A 33 -4.23 -9.47 7.23
CA LEU A 33 -4.13 -8.42 6.21
C LEU A 33 -4.67 -7.08 6.73
N VAL A 34 -5.81 -7.08 7.42
CA VAL A 34 -6.40 -5.86 7.99
C VAL A 34 -5.46 -5.25 9.04
N ASP A 35 -4.90 -6.09 9.92
CA ASP A 35 -3.97 -5.68 10.97
C ASP A 35 -2.66 -5.14 10.36
N ALA A 36 -2.16 -5.78 9.30
CA ALA A 36 -1.01 -5.29 8.55
C ALA A 36 -1.31 -3.92 7.92
N ILE A 37 -2.47 -3.71 7.27
CA ILE A 37 -2.83 -2.41 6.68
C ILE A 37 -2.90 -1.33 7.76
N ASN A 38 -3.53 -1.61 8.89
CA ASN A 38 -3.63 -0.66 10.00
C ASN A 38 -2.26 -0.28 10.58
N ASN A 39 -1.31 -1.22 10.59
CA ASN A 39 0.04 -0.98 11.11
C ASN A 39 0.99 -0.34 10.09
N THR A 40 0.78 -0.60 8.79
CA THR A 40 1.69 -0.19 7.70
C THR A 40 1.32 1.13 7.04
N GLY A 41 0.15 1.71 7.36
CA GLY A 41 -0.33 2.96 6.77
C GLY A 41 0.72 4.07 6.83
N PRO A 42 1.28 4.50 5.67
CA PRO A 42 2.07 5.72 5.58
C PRO A 42 1.13 6.92 5.85
N GLN A 43 1.56 7.91 6.61
CA GLN A 43 0.93 9.22 6.53
C GLN A 43 1.28 9.80 5.16
N GLU A 44 0.30 10.39 4.45
CA GLU A 44 0.44 10.83 3.07
C GLU A 44 1.65 11.77 2.87
N ASP A 45 2.79 11.22 2.46
CA ASP A 45 3.95 11.99 2.02
C ASP A 45 3.96 12.03 0.49
N SER A 46 3.44 13.12 -0.08
CA SER A 46 3.55 13.42 -1.51
C SER A 46 4.96 13.92 -1.81
N THR A 47 5.92 13.03 -2.07
CA THR A 47 7.19 13.43 -2.68
C THR A 47 7.12 13.26 -4.19
N CYS A 48 7.27 14.37 -4.92
CA CYS A 48 7.40 14.37 -6.37
C CYS A 48 8.76 13.78 -6.76
N VAL A 49 8.78 12.50 -7.16
CA VAL A 49 9.98 11.85 -7.72
C VAL A 49 9.96 12.11 -9.23
N GLY A 50 10.70 13.13 -9.67
CA GLY A 50 10.97 13.34 -11.09
C GLY A 50 11.99 12.31 -11.58
N SER A 51 11.58 11.33 -12.39
CA SER A 51 12.50 10.46 -13.12
C SER A 51 12.77 11.04 -14.51
N GLN A 52 13.99 11.54 -14.72
CA GLN A 52 14.52 11.74 -16.07
C GLN A 52 15.38 10.53 -16.44
N GLY A 53 15.05 9.90 -17.57
CA GLY A 53 15.99 9.08 -18.34
C GLY A 53 15.64 7.59 -18.47
N THR A 54 15.13 7.21 -19.65
CA THR A 54 15.10 5.83 -20.16
C THR A 54 16.41 5.47 -20.85
N SER A 55 16.99 4.29 -20.59
CA SER A 55 18.04 3.62 -21.40
C SER A 55 18.31 2.17 -20.93
N PRO A 56 18.97 1.29 -21.71
CA PRO A 56 18.47 -0.06 -22.01
C PRO A 56 19.10 -1.25 -21.25
N LYS A 57 18.24 -2.29 -21.20
CA LYS A 57 18.32 -3.63 -20.57
C LYS A 57 19.62 -4.43 -20.81
N ASP A 58 20.34 -4.71 -19.73
CA ASP A 58 21.19 -5.90 -19.58
C ASP A 58 20.86 -6.62 -18.26
N GLU A 59 20.94 -7.96 -18.22
CA GLU A 59 20.53 -8.82 -17.08
C GLU A 59 21.23 -8.52 -15.74
N ILE A 60 22.29 -7.71 -15.75
CA ILE A 60 23.00 -7.23 -14.56
C ILE A 60 22.24 -6.05 -13.89
N GLU A 61 21.40 -5.33 -14.63
CA GLU A 61 20.61 -4.20 -14.13
C GLU A 61 19.30 -4.61 -13.45
N LEU A 62 18.75 -5.81 -13.71
CA LEU A 62 17.45 -6.19 -13.14
C LEU A 62 17.49 -6.30 -11.61
N CYS A 63 18.60 -6.78 -11.05
CA CYS A 63 18.81 -6.81 -9.61
C CYS A 63 18.99 -5.40 -9.03
N SER A 64 19.64 -4.48 -9.76
CA SER A 64 19.79 -3.09 -9.29
C SER A 64 18.50 -2.29 -9.39
N GLU A 65 17.69 -2.51 -10.42
CA GLU A 65 16.39 -1.85 -10.60
C GLU A 65 15.39 -2.31 -9.55
N LEU A 66 15.29 -3.61 -9.26
CA LEU A 66 14.43 -4.10 -8.18
C LEU A 66 14.86 -3.57 -6.82
N ALA A 67 16.17 -3.55 -6.54
CA ALA A 67 16.70 -2.96 -5.33
C ALA A 67 16.45 -1.45 -5.25
N LEU A 68 16.49 -0.73 -6.39
CA LEU A 68 16.17 0.68 -6.46
C LEU A 68 14.68 0.92 -6.18
N VAL A 69 13.78 0.10 -6.76
CA VAL A 69 12.35 0.16 -6.50
C VAL A 69 12.04 -0.12 -5.03
N GLU A 70 12.68 -1.14 -4.43
CA GLU A 70 12.54 -1.44 -3.01
C GLU A 70 12.99 -0.27 -2.14
N ARG A 71 14.16 0.31 -2.42
CA ARG A 71 14.66 1.49 -1.70
C ARG A 71 13.78 2.72 -1.86
N VAL A 72 13.29 3.00 -3.07
CA VAL A 72 12.40 4.15 -3.32
C VAL A 72 11.07 3.94 -2.61
N ALA A 73 10.54 2.72 -2.59
CA ALA A 73 9.31 2.40 -1.86
C ALA A 73 9.49 2.55 -0.34
N GLU A 74 10.59 2.05 0.21
CA GLU A 74 10.93 2.24 1.64
C GLU A 74 11.15 3.72 1.98
N ALA A 75 11.85 4.46 1.11
CA ALA A 75 12.04 5.91 1.27
C ALA A 75 10.72 6.70 1.17
N ALA A 76 9.74 6.19 0.42
CA ALA A 76 8.39 6.74 0.35
C ALA A 76 7.49 6.31 1.53
N GLY A 77 8.04 5.63 2.54
CA GLY A 77 7.32 5.24 3.75
C GLY A 77 6.65 3.87 3.68
N ALA A 78 6.96 3.02 2.70
CA ALA A 78 6.49 1.64 2.70
C ALA A 78 7.17 0.83 3.82
N HIS A 79 6.37 0.04 4.55
CA HIS A 79 6.89 -0.81 5.62
C HIS A 79 7.84 -1.91 5.12
N SER A 80 7.56 -2.45 3.93
CA SER A 80 8.42 -3.43 3.26
C SER A 80 8.04 -3.49 1.78
N ALA A 81 9.04 -3.59 0.91
CA ALA A 81 8.87 -3.90 -0.50
C ALA A 81 9.49 -5.27 -0.78
N VAL A 82 8.73 -6.16 -1.43
CA VAL A 82 9.18 -7.53 -1.73
C VAL A 82 8.93 -7.84 -3.21
N ALA A 83 10.00 -8.17 -3.92
CA ALA A 83 9.91 -8.69 -5.28
C ALA A 83 9.09 -10.00 -5.33
N CYS A 84 7.93 -9.96 -5.99
CA CYS A 84 7.04 -11.12 -6.11
C CYS A 84 7.48 -12.05 -7.25
N ASN A 85 8.24 -13.10 -6.92
CA ASN A 85 8.74 -14.10 -7.88
C ASN A 85 7.82 -15.34 -8.03
N HIS A 86 6.55 -15.23 -7.60
CA HIS A 86 5.57 -16.33 -7.63
C HIS A 86 5.35 -16.92 -9.02
N TRP A 87 5.39 -16.08 -10.06
CA TRP A 87 5.18 -16.53 -11.44
C TRP A 87 6.26 -17.52 -11.91
N ALA A 88 7.50 -17.38 -11.41
CA ALA A 88 8.63 -18.23 -11.76
C ALA A 88 8.83 -19.40 -10.78
N MET A 89 8.60 -19.15 -9.48
CA MET A 89 8.93 -20.11 -8.41
C MET A 89 7.71 -20.77 -7.76
N GLY A 90 6.49 -20.48 -8.25
CA GLY A 90 5.25 -20.99 -7.66
C GLY A 90 5.09 -20.55 -6.21
N GLY A 91 4.56 -21.43 -5.35
CA GLY A 91 4.30 -21.12 -3.93
C GLY A 91 5.54 -20.65 -3.15
N LYS A 92 6.75 -21.06 -3.55
CA LYS A 92 8.00 -20.62 -2.89
C LYS A 92 8.24 -19.12 -3.05
N GLY A 93 7.85 -18.55 -4.19
CA GLY A 93 8.00 -17.12 -4.47
C GLY A 93 7.02 -16.22 -3.71
N VAL A 94 6.21 -16.77 -2.80
CA VAL A 94 5.21 -16.06 -1.99
C VAL A 94 5.57 -16.09 -0.50
N ILE A 95 6.54 -16.92 -0.10
CA ILE A 95 6.93 -17.07 1.31
C ILE A 95 7.44 -15.74 1.88
N ASP A 96 8.21 -14.99 1.10
CA ASP A 96 8.77 -13.71 1.55
C ASP A 96 7.68 -12.66 1.73
N LEU A 97 6.66 -12.66 0.87
CA LEU A 97 5.48 -11.81 1.01
C LEU A 97 4.69 -12.14 2.29
N ALA A 98 4.47 -13.43 2.58
CA ALA A 98 3.78 -13.88 3.79
C ALA A 98 4.54 -13.50 5.06
N LYS A 99 5.87 -13.64 5.07
CA LYS A 99 6.72 -13.22 6.20
C LYS A 99 6.68 -11.71 6.40
N ALA A 100 6.70 -10.92 5.33
CA ALA A 100 6.59 -9.46 5.40
C ALA A 100 5.25 -9.02 6.01
N LEU A 101 4.14 -9.68 5.64
CA LEU A 101 2.82 -9.43 6.25
C LEU A 101 2.79 -9.75 7.75
N ILE A 102 3.39 -10.87 8.16
CA ILE A 102 3.48 -11.23 9.58
C ILE A 102 4.37 -10.25 10.34
N ALA A 103 5.45 -9.78 9.74
CA ALA A 103 6.33 -8.75 10.32
C ALA A 103 5.59 -7.42 10.49
N ALA A 104 4.82 -7.00 9.49
CA ALA A 104 3.95 -5.83 9.54
C ALA A 104 2.93 -5.88 10.68
N CYS A 105 2.40 -7.07 10.99
CA CYS A 105 1.48 -7.24 12.13
C CYS A 105 2.19 -7.11 13.49
N LYS A 106 3.46 -7.52 13.59
CA LYS A 106 4.26 -7.47 14.83
C LYS A 106 4.92 -6.12 15.08
N GLY A 107 4.99 -5.26 14.07
CA GLY A 107 5.53 -3.91 14.19
C GLY A 107 4.77 -3.06 15.21
N PRO A 108 5.34 -1.93 15.68
CA PRO A 108 4.59 -0.99 16.50
C PRO A 108 3.35 -0.59 15.71
N SER A 109 2.18 -0.83 16.31
CA SER A 109 0.92 -0.35 15.73
C SER A 109 1.08 1.15 15.49
N ASN A 110 0.76 1.60 14.27
CA ASN A 110 0.69 3.02 13.97
C ASN A 110 -0.55 3.56 14.71
N LYS A 111 -0.46 3.66 16.04
CA LYS A 111 -1.46 4.22 16.95
C LYS A 111 -1.72 5.71 16.66
N THR A 112 -0.97 6.28 15.72
CA THR A 112 -1.08 7.64 15.23
C THR A 112 -1.77 7.68 13.85
N PHE A 113 -2.69 6.76 13.56
CA PHE A 113 -3.70 7.02 12.53
C PHE A 113 -4.61 8.14 13.05
N LYS A 114 -4.34 9.36 12.61
CA LYS A 114 -5.12 10.53 12.95
C LYS A 114 -6.15 10.75 11.84
N PHE A 115 -7.43 10.70 12.19
CA PHE A 115 -8.47 11.10 11.25
C PHE A 115 -8.29 12.57 10.86
N LEU A 116 -8.54 12.90 9.59
CA LEU A 116 -8.51 14.29 9.08
C LEU A 116 -9.47 15.19 9.88
N TYR A 117 -10.60 14.62 10.27
CA TYR A 117 -11.62 15.24 11.11
C TYR A 117 -12.18 14.22 12.10
N GLU A 118 -12.62 14.71 13.25
CA GLU A 118 -13.34 13.89 14.21
C GLU A 118 -14.76 13.57 13.68
N LEU A 119 -15.26 12.37 13.97
CA LEU A 119 -16.53 11.86 13.41
C LEU A 119 -17.76 12.65 13.89
N ASP A 120 -17.64 13.37 14.99
CA ASP A 120 -18.65 14.25 15.60
C ASP A 120 -18.71 15.66 14.98
N GLN A 121 -17.78 16.03 14.09
CA GLN A 121 -17.79 17.33 13.42
C GLN A 121 -19.00 17.50 12.46
N PRO A 122 -19.54 18.74 12.32
CA PRO A 122 -20.64 19.01 11.40
C PRO A 122 -20.23 18.78 9.95
N LEU A 123 -21.17 18.32 9.11
CA LEU A 123 -20.91 17.90 7.72
C LEU A 123 -20.17 18.97 6.89
N LYS A 124 -20.54 20.24 7.05
CA LYS A 124 -19.90 21.36 6.34
C LYS A 124 -18.41 21.48 6.66
N ALA A 125 -18.02 21.31 7.92
CA ALA A 125 -16.62 21.36 8.35
C ALA A 125 -15.81 20.16 7.83
N LYS A 126 -16.45 19.00 7.69
CA LYS A 126 -15.81 17.80 7.11
C LYS A 126 -15.46 18.02 5.63
N ILE A 127 -16.42 18.53 4.85
CA ILE A 127 -16.23 18.82 3.43
C ILE A 127 -15.15 19.89 3.25
N GLU A 128 -15.14 20.92 4.10
CA GLU A 128 -14.13 21.97 4.08
C GLU A 128 -12.72 21.44 4.38
N LYS A 129 -12.57 20.64 5.45
CA LYS A 129 -11.27 20.02 5.76
C LYS A 129 -10.76 19.12 4.65
N ILE A 130 -11.62 18.32 4.03
CA ILE A 130 -11.22 17.48 2.88
C ILE A 130 -10.73 18.38 1.74
N ALA A 131 -11.47 19.43 1.39
CA ALA A 131 -11.10 20.33 0.31
C ALA A 131 -9.78 21.06 0.58
N VAL A 132 -9.56 21.54 1.82
CA VAL A 132 -8.38 22.32 2.19
C VAL A 132 -7.16 21.42 2.41
N GLU A 133 -7.27 20.38 3.25
CA GLU A 133 -6.12 19.56 3.66
C GLU A 133 -5.75 18.50 2.62
N MET A 134 -6.72 17.85 1.94
CA MET A 134 -6.40 16.85 0.92
C MET A 134 -6.19 17.45 -0.47
N TYR A 135 -6.98 18.45 -0.84
CA TYR A 135 -6.95 19.02 -2.19
C TYR A 135 -6.30 20.41 -2.28
N GLY A 136 -5.88 20.99 -1.16
CA GLY A 136 -5.21 22.30 -1.14
C GLY A 136 -6.11 23.48 -1.54
N ALA A 137 -7.44 23.32 -1.47
CA ALA A 137 -8.38 24.38 -1.82
C ALA A 137 -8.37 25.50 -0.76
N GLN A 138 -8.76 26.71 -1.16
CA GLN A 138 -8.83 27.85 -0.25
C GLN A 138 -10.15 27.91 0.56
N GLY A 139 -11.16 27.13 0.17
CA GLY A 139 -12.47 27.04 0.82
C GLY A 139 -13.49 26.32 -0.05
N VAL A 140 -14.73 26.19 0.44
CA VAL A 140 -15.84 25.50 -0.26
C VAL A 140 -17.04 26.43 -0.35
N CYS A 141 -17.61 26.59 -1.55
CA CYS A 141 -18.83 27.35 -1.78
C CYS A 141 -20.02 26.40 -1.93
N TYR A 142 -21.09 26.62 -1.17
CA TYR A 142 -22.32 25.84 -1.25
C TYR A 142 -23.37 26.58 -2.09
N SER A 143 -24.07 25.88 -2.99
CA SER A 143 -25.27 26.42 -3.64
C SER A 143 -26.48 26.29 -2.71
N LYS A 144 -27.57 27.00 -3.02
CA LYS A 144 -28.80 27.00 -2.20
C LYS A 144 -29.46 25.62 -2.12
N GLU A 145 -29.21 24.72 -3.06
CA GLU A 145 -29.71 23.34 -3.01
C GLU A 145 -28.86 22.42 -2.10
N ALA A 146 -27.66 22.86 -1.73
CA ALA A 146 -26.68 22.08 -0.98
C ALA A 146 -26.49 22.57 0.48
N GLU A 147 -27.37 23.46 0.95
CA GLU A 147 -27.31 24.06 2.28
C GLU A 147 -27.87 23.20 3.42
#